data_AF-A0A8T5UKR4-F1
#
_entry.id   AF-A0A8T5UKR4-F1
#
_cell.length_a   1.000
_cell.length_b   1.000
_cell.length_c   1.000
_cell.angle_alpha   90.00
_cell.angle_beta   90.00
_cell.angle_gamma   90.00
#
_symmetry.space_group_name_H-M   'P 1'
#
loop_
_entity.id
_entity.type
_entity.pdbx_description
1 polymer ?
#
loop_
_entity_poly.entity_id
_entity_poly.type
_entity_poly.pdbx_seq_one_letter_code
_entity_poly.pdbx_strand_id
1 'polypeptide(L)' 'VSVTKKGFFEGSYHIYLTNLDKQIIEISVRNQDQIFIVKKCDIFRDKITGLKIKDLKKVLKDNPTKKFFPK' A
#
# COMPACT_ATOMS: atom_id res chain seq x y z
N VAL A 1 -1.71 0.57 -14.56
CA VAL A 1 -0.41 1.15 -14.97
C VAL A 1 0.64 0.06 -14.80
N SER A 2 1.36 -0.31 -15.85
CA SER A 2 2.45 -1.29 -15.78
C SER A 2 3.75 -0.56 -15.38
N VAL A 3 4.35 -0.95 -14.27
CA VAL A 3 5.64 -0.43 -13.83
C VAL A 3 6.62 -1.60 -13.77
N THR A 4 7.68 -1.54 -14.57
CA THR A 4 8.82 -2.45 -14.49
C THR A 4 9.78 -1.94 -13.42
N LYS A 5 10.03 -2.75 -12.39
CA LYS A 5 11.06 -2.46 -11.38
C LYS A 5 12.16 -3.49 -11.47
N LYS A 6 13.39 -3.04 -11.74
CA LYS A 6 14.59 -3.91 -11.84
C LYS A 6 14.43 -5.12 -12.77
N GLY A 7 13.70 -4.96 -13.87
CA GLY A 7 13.47 -6.03 -14.86
C GLY A 7 12.37 -7.03 -14.50
N PHE A 8 11.75 -6.93 -13.30
CA PHE A 8 10.58 -7.74 -12.94
C PHE A 8 9.29 -6.97 -13.20
N PHE A 9 8.31 -7.68 -13.78
CA PHE A 9 6.97 -7.14 -14.02
C PHE A 9 6.20 -7.09 -12.69
N GLU A 10 6.25 -5.94 -12.02
CA GLU A 10 5.39 -5.63 -10.88
C GLU A 10 4.09 -4.98 -11.35
N GLY A 11 3.34 -5.68 -12.19
CA GLY A 11 1.99 -5.27 -12.57
C GLY A 11 0.98 -5.68 -11.51
N SER A 12 0.25 -4.71 -10.96
CA SER A 12 -1.02 -4.97 -10.28
C SER A 12 -2.17 -4.40 -11.11
N TYR A 13 -3.26 -5.16 -11.18
CA TYR A 13 -4.49 -4.69 -11.78
C TYR A 13 -5.39 -4.15 -10.67
N HIS A 14 -5.87 -2.92 -10.82
CA HIS A 14 -6.67 -2.23 -9.82
C HIS A 14 -8.09 -2.10 -10.34
N ILE A 15 -9.02 -2.76 -9.66
CA ILE A 15 -10.46 -2.67 -9.94
C ILE A 15 -11.05 -1.69 -8.94
N TYR A 16 -11.75 -0.68 -9.42
CA TYR A 16 -12.45 0.30 -8.59
C TYR A 16 -13.96 0.08 -8.69
N LEU A 17 -14.61 -0.02 -7.54
CA LEU A 17 -16.05 -0.18 -7.42
C LEU A 17 -16.60 0.89 -6.49
N THR A 18 -17.82 1.32 -6.71
CA THR A 18 -18.53 2.23 -5.79
C THR A 18 -19.67 1.45 -5.16
N ASN A 19 -19.77 1.42 -3.83
CA ASN A 19 -20.88 0.77 -3.14
C ASN A 19 -22.12 1.68 -3.05
N LEU A 20 -23.22 1.14 -2.49
CA LEU A 20 -24.47 1.88 -2.29
C LEU A 20 -24.29 3.15 -1.43
N ASP A 21 -23.31 3.16 -0.53
CA ASP A 21 -22.95 4.30 0.31
C ASP A 21 -21.98 5.29 -0.35
N LYS A 22 -21.75 5.17 -1.67
CA LYS A 22 -20.80 5.99 -2.45
C LYS A 22 -19.34 5.89 -1.99
N GLN A 23 -18.97 4.85 -1.25
CA GLN A 23 -17.58 4.58 -0.90
C GLN A 23 -16.87 3.92 -2.08
N ILE A 24 -15.65 4.39 -2.37
CA ILE A 24 -14.78 3.79 -3.38
C ILE A 24 -14.04 2.61 -2.76
N ILE A 25 -14.25 1.44 -3.33
CA ILE A 25 -13.58 0.18 -2.98
C ILE A 25 -12.53 -0.08 -4.05
N GLU A 26 -11.29 -0.28 -3.62
CA GLU A 26 -10.19 -0.70 -4.49
C GLU A 26 -9.88 -2.18 -4.25
N ILE A 27 -9.90 -2.98 -5.32
CA ILE A 27 -9.44 -4.36 -5.33
C ILE A 27 -8.15 -4.43 -6.15
N SER A 28 -7.04 -4.73 -5.48
CA SER A 28 -5.74 -4.96 -6.12
C SER A 28 -5.57 -6.45 -6.45
N VAL A 29 -5.54 -6.81 -7.73
CA VAL A 29 -5.22 -8.15 -8.23
C VAL A 29 -3.72 -8.24 -8.51
N ARG A 30 -3.05 -9.27 -7.96
CA ARG A 30 -1.61 -9.50 -8.05
C ARG A 30 -1.32 -10.97 -8.36
N ASN A 31 -0.15 -11.26 -8.95
CA ASN A 31 0.30 -12.63 -9.16
C ASN A 31 0.52 -13.33 -7.79
N GLN A 32 0.11 -14.60 -7.69
CA GLN A 32 0.28 -15.42 -6.48
C GLN A 32 1.73 -15.53 -6.02
N ASP A 33 2.68 -15.57 -6.95
CA ASP A 33 4.12 -15.60 -6.67
C ASP A 33 4.58 -14.38 -5.87
N GLN A 34 3.81 -13.27 -5.93
CA GLN A 34 4.10 -12.03 -5.23
C GLN A 34 3.43 -11.93 -3.85
N ILE A 35 2.61 -12.90 -3.44
CA ILE A 35 1.89 -12.88 -2.14
C ILE A 35 2.86 -12.94 -0.96
N PHE A 36 3.95 -13.69 -1.09
CA PHE A 36 4.94 -13.87 -0.03
C PHE A 36 6.11 -12.88 -0.11
N ILE A 37 6.15 -12.04 -1.15
CA ILE A 37 7.24 -11.09 -1.33
C ILE A 37 7.03 -9.90 -0.39
N VAL A 38 7.90 -9.83 0.61
CA VAL A 38 8.03 -8.65 1.46
C VAL A 38 8.54 -7.48 0.62
N LYS A 39 7.64 -6.54 0.31
CA LYS A 39 8.02 -5.33 -0.43
C LYS A 39 8.94 -4.45 0.40
N LYS A 40 9.95 -3.89 -0.26
CA LYS A 40 10.87 -2.89 0.30
C LYS A 40 10.63 -1.54 -0.37
N CYS A 41 10.79 -0.46 0.38
CA CYS A 41 10.74 0.89 -0.15
C CYS A 41 11.91 1.08 -1.13
N ASP A 42 11.69 1.68 -2.30
CA ASP A 42 12.78 1.84 -3.28
C ASP A 42 13.84 2.84 -2.80
N ILE A 43 13.41 3.87 -2.07
CA ILE A 43 14.27 4.95 -1.58
C ILE A 43 15.03 4.48 -0.34
N PHE A 44 14.31 3.97 0.66
CA PHE A 44 14.90 3.64 1.97
C PHE A 44 15.33 2.18 2.10
N ARG A 45 14.88 1.29 1.20
CA ARG A 45 15.12 -0.18 1.24
C ARG A 45 14.56 -0.90 2.46
N ASP A 46 13.91 -0.17 3.37
CA ASP A 46 13.15 -0.73 4.48
C ASP A 46 11.96 -1.55 4.01
N LYS A 47 11.60 -2.54 4.81
CA LYS A 47 10.34 -3.27 4.63
C LYS A 47 9.19 -2.26 4.65
N ILE A 48 8.36 -2.28 3.62
CA ILE A 48 7.14 -1.47 3.60
C ILE A 48 6.20 -2.05 4.65
N THR A 49 6.03 -1.31 5.74
CA THR A 49 5.03 -1.56 6.78
C THR A 49 4.08 -0.38 6.84
N GLY A 50 2.79 -0.63 6.58
CA GLY A 50 1.76 0.41 6.61
C GLY A 50 0.85 0.28 7.84
N LEU A 51 0.28 1.41 8.27
CA LEU A 51 -0.83 1.42 9.22
C LEU A 51 -2.13 1.14 8.49
N LYS A 52 -3.03 0.33 9.09
CA LYS A 52 -4.41 0.26 8.58
C LYS A 52 -5.11 1.59 8.87
N ILE A 53 -6.20 1.88 8.17
CA ILE A 53 -6.97 3.12 8.37
C ILE A 53 -7.33 3.35 9.84
N LYS A 54 -7.69 2.29 10.59
CA LYS A 54 -7.99 2.39 12.03
C LYS A 54 -6.77 2.84 12.84
N ASP A 55 -5.60 2.26 12.58
CA ASP A 55 -4.36 2.58 13.28
C ASP A 55 -3.87 3.99 12.92
N LEU A 56 -3.99 4.36 11.64
CA LEU A 56 -3.66 5.70 11.15
C LEU A 56 -4.56 6.76 11.80
N LYS A 57 -5.87 6.53 11.85
CA LYS A 57 -6.82 7.45 12.52
C LYS A 57 -6.46 7.66 13.98
N LYS A 58 -6.06 6.60 14.70
CA LYS A 58 -5.60 6.70 16.08
C LYS A 58 -4.36 7.59 16.19
N VAL A 59 -3.35 7.31 15.37
CA VAL A 59 -2.11 8.11 15.35
C VAL A 59 -2.38 9.58 15.06
N LEU A 60 -3.24 9.89 14.09
CA LEU A 60 -3.56 11.27 13.73
C LEU A 60 -4.40 11.98 14.80
N LYS A 61 -5.24 11.26 15.55
CA LYS A 61 -5.97 11.81 16.69
C LYS A 61 -5.03 12.20 17.83
N ASP A 62 -4.03 11.36 18.11
CA ASP A 62 -3.11 11.55 19.24
C ASP A 62 -1.98 12.54 18.89
N ASN A 63 -1.42 12.46 17.67
CA ASN A 63 -0.38 13.37 17.20
C ASN A 63 -0.45 13.56 15.66
N PRO A 64 -1.19 14.57 15.18
CA PRO A 64 -1.41 14.80 13.75
C PRO A 64 -0.13 15.18 12.99
N THR A 65 0.91 15.68 13.66
CA THR A 65 2.18 16.08 13.02
C THR A 65 3.26 15.00 13.12
N LYS A 66 2.88 13.78 13.52
CA LYS A 66 3.81 12.65 13.65
C LYS A 66 4.51 12.36 12.32
N LYS A 67 5.84 12.51 12.33
CA LYS A 67 6.71 12.11 11.22
C LYS A 67 7.01 10.62 11.30
N PHE A 68 6.97 9.95 10.15
CA PHE A 68 7.33 8.54 10.01
C PHE A 68 8.73 8.45 9.41
N PHE A 69 9.70 8.19 10.27
CA PHE A 69 11.08 8.01 9.82
C PHE A 69 11.37 6.52 9.55
N PRO A 70 12.09 6.21 8.45
CA PRO A 70 12.65 4.89 8.20
C PRO A 70 13.64 4.48 9.31
N LYS A 71 13.90 3.18 9.47
CA LYS A 71 14.76 2.63 10.54
C LYS A 71 16.14 2.21 10.03
#